data_AF-A0A3A6MRF0-F1
#
_entry.id   AF-A0A3A6MRF0-F1
#
_cell.length_a   1.000
_cell.length_b   1.000
_cell.length_c   1.000
_cell.angle_alpha   90.00
_cell.angle_beta   90.00
_cell.angle_gamma   90.00
#
_symmetry.space_group_name_H-M   'P 1'
#
loop_
_entity.id
_entity.type
_entity.pdbx_description
1 polymer ?
#
loop_
_entity_poly.entity_id
_entity_poly.type
_entity_poly.pdbx_seq_one_letter_code
_entity_poly.pdbx_strand_id
1 'polypeptide(L)'
;MHVLRIAITGTHGNGKTTLARALSAKTGLPLIAEQARIVATEMGLTDCSRLLRDPELARTFQERVLEGQIAAQVKHPEGFIADRSTLDAIAYWKLYLNGSQENIHRETNRYIFKARLHAWKGLDLLVYVPPLNPPGGDGFRLTTHHIEADALIRRELRLLRESGRMPVVVLRGRTLENRLTEIELAIQQDTPEFIRGMTNSG
;
A
#
# COMPACT_ATOMS: atom_id res chain seq x y z
N MET A 1 -0.72 12.25 -22.17
CA MET A 1 -0.02 11.45 -21.15
C MET A 1 -1.03 10.47 -20.57
N HIS A 2 -0.68 9.19 -20.48
CA HIS A 2 -1.53 8.23 -19.78
C HIS A 2 -1.54 8.56 -18.29
N VAL A 3 -2.75 8.66 -17.73
CA VAL A 3 -2.96 8.79 -16.30
C VAL A 3 -2.54 7.47 -15.65
N LEU A 4 -1.50 7.51 -14.81
CA LEU A 4 -0.96 6.32 -14.14
C LEU A 4 -1.09 6.49 -12.62
N ARG A 5 -1.79 5.56 -11.99
CA ARG A 5 -2.05 5.53 -10.54
C ARG A 5 -1.43 4.27 -9.95
N ILE A 6 -0.27 4.44 -9.32
CA ILE A 6 0.52 3.33 -8.80
C ILE A 6 0.53 3.41 -7.28
N ALA A 7 0.27 2.29 -6.59
CA ALA A 7 0.47 2.21 -5.14
C ALA A 7 1.49 1.13 -4.80
N ILE A 8 2.31 1.39 -3.77
CA ILE A 8 3.31 0.45 -3.28
C ILE A 8 2.86 -0.09 -1.93
N THR A 9 2.66 -1.41 -1.81
CA THR A 9 2.19 -2.07 -0.58
C THR A 9 3.22 -3.04 0.00
N GLY A 10 3.13 -3.29 1.30
CA GLY A 10 4.00 -4.21 2.04
C GLY A 10 4.31 -3.70 3.44
N THR A 11 4.94 -4.54 4.27
CA THR A 11 5.18 -4.20 5.68
C THR A 11 6.20 -3.07 5.89
N HIS A 12 6.22 -2.44 7.07
CA HIS A 12 7.20 -1.38 7.38
C HIS A 12 8.65 -1.90 7.24
N GLY A 13 9.59 -0.99 6.95
CA GLY A 13 11.04 -1.30 6.95
C GLY A 13 11.62 -1.80 5.63
N ASN A 14 10.82 -2.02 4.59
CA ASN A 14 11.28 -2.62 3.32
C ASN A 14 11.64 -1.61 2.21
N GLY A 15 11.87 -0.34 2.54
CA GLY A 15 12.28 0.68 1.57
C GLY A 15 11.17 1.19 0.63
N LYS A 16 9.88 0.98 0.97
CA LYS A 16 8.73 1.44 0.16
C LYS A 16 8.72 2.95 -0.08
N THR A 17 8.92 3.74 0.98
CA THR A 17 8.99 5.21 0.88
C THR A 17 10.11 5.68 -0.06
N THR A 18 11.28 5.04 0.04
CA THR A 18 12.42 5.33 -0.86
C THR A 18 12.07 4.98 -2.30
N LEU A 19 11.45 3.82 -2.52
CA LEU A 19 11.00 3.39 -3.85
C LEU A 19 9.92 4.31 -4.42
N ALA A 20 8.93 4.72 -3.62
CA ALA A 20 7.86 5.63 -4.03
C ALA A 20 8.42 7.00 -4.46
N ARG A 21 9.37 7.55 -3.68
CA ARG A 21 10.05 8.80 -4.01
C ARG A 21 10.86 8.69 -5.30
N ALA A 22 11.62 7.62 -5.46
CA ALA A 22 12.40 7.41 -6.67
C ALA A 22 11.51 7.24 -7.92
N LEU A 23 10.41 6.51 -7.80
CA LEU A 23 9.46 6.31 -8.89
C LEU A 23 8.73 7.61 -9.25
N SER A 24 8.32 8.41 -8.26
CA SER A 24 7.74 9.74 -8.48
C SER A 24 8.73 10.66 -9.19
N ALA A 25 9.98 10.72 -8.74
CA ALA A 25 11.03 11.52 -9.39
C ALA A 25 11.29 11.07 -10.84
N LYS A 26 11.26 9.76 -11.11
CA LYS A 26 11.51 9.21 -12.45
C LYS A 26 10.34 9.40 -13.41
N THR A 27 9.09 9.32 -12.92
CA THR A 27 7.88 9.43 -13.74
C THR A 27 7.33 10.85 -13.85
N GLY A 28 7.74 11.75 -12.95
CA GLY A 28 7.18 13.09 -12.82
C GLY A 28 5.78 13.13 -12.17
N LEU A 29 5.25 11.97 -11.74
CA LEU A 29 3.93 11.88 -11.10
C LEU A 29 4.01 12.36 -9.64
N PRO A 30 2.94 12.99 -9.11
CA PRO A 30 2.90 13.45 -7.72
C PRO A 30 3.00 12.27 -6.75
N LEU A 31 3.74 12.48 -5.66
CA LEU A 31 3.91 11.51 -4.59
C LEU A 31 2.85 11.74 -3.50
N ILE A 32 2.02 10.74 -3.24
CA ILE A 32 1.18 10.65 -2.06
C ILE A 32 1.98 9.96 -0.96
N ALA A 33 2.29 10.69 0.11
CA ALA A 33 3.06 10.18 1.24
C ALA A 33 2.23 9.25 2.14
N GLU A 34 2.93 8.41 2.94
CA GLU A 34 2.33 7.50 3.92
C GLU A 34 1.45 8.27 4.93
N GLN A 35 0.13 8.13 4.79
CA GLN A 35 -0.84 8.87 5.61
C GLN A 35 -0.81 8.48 7.09
N ALA A 36 -0.40 7.25 7.41
CA ALA A 36 -0.22 6.81 8.80
C ALA A 36 0.71 7.72 9.60
N ARG A 37 1.78 8.24 9.00
CA ARG A 37 2.71 9.16 9.68
C ARG A 37 2.13 10.56 9.87
N ILE A 38 1.38 11.03 8.88
CA ILE A 38 0.71 12.34 8.93
C ILE A 38 -0.34 12.31 10.05
N VAL A 39 -1.23 11.31 10.03
CA VAL A 39 -2.28 11.13 11.03
C VAL A 39 -1.69 10.90 12.43
N ALA A 40 -0.60 10.13 12.55
CA ALA A 40 0.07 9.95 13.84
C ALA A 40 0.52 11.29 14.42
N THR A 41 1.12 12.15 13.59
CA THR A 41 1.57 13.48 13.99
C THR A 41 0.38 14.37 14.39
N GLU A 42 -0.68 14.40 13.59
CA GLU A 42 -1.91 15.16 13.86
C GLU A 42 -2.62 14.72 15.15
N MET A 43 -2.53 13.42 15.48
CA MET A 43 -3.10 12.85 16.70
C MET A 43 -2.15 12.90 17.91
N GLY A 44 -0.95 13.45 17.76
CA GLY A 44 0.07 13.50 18.82
C GLY A 44 0.59 12.12 19.25
N LEU A 45 0.51 11.12 18.36
CA LEU A 45 0.98 9.76 18.59
C LEU A 45 2.46 9.67 18.26
N THR A 46 3.28 9.49 19.30
CA THR A 46 4.72 9.26 19.17
C THR A 46 5.07 7.78 19.05
N ASP A 47 4.17 6.88 19.47
CA ASP A 47 4.34 5.43 19.42
C ASP A 47 3.02 4.70 19.11
N CYS A 48 3.06 3.80 18.13
CA CYS A 48 1.93 2.98 17.71
C CYS A 48 1.59 1.85 18.69
N SER A 49 2.44 1.56 19.70
CA SER A 49 2.12 0.54 20.72
C SER A 49 0.85 0.85 21.51
N ARG A 50 0.47 2.14 21.58
CA ARG A 50 -0.79 2.57 22.21
C ARG A 50 -2.02 2.06 21.46
N LEU A 51 -1.94 1.93 20.14
CA LEU A 51 -3.03 1.44 19.29
C LEU A 51 -3.37 -0.03 19.60
N LEU A 52 -2.39 -0.84 20.03
CA LEU A 52 -2.62 -2.23 20.40
C LEU A 52 -3.38 -2.39 21.73
N ARG A 53 -3.40 -1.35 22.57
CA ARG A 53 -4.00 -1.37 23.91
C ARG A 53 -5.32 -0.59 23.99
N ASP A 54 -5.66 0.14 22.94
CA ASP A 54 -6.80 1.04 22.88
C ASP A 54 -7.53 0.88 21.54
N PRO A 55 -8.53 -0.01 21.47
CA PRO A 55 -9.27 -0.30 20.23
C PRO A 55 -10.03 0.91 19.66
N GLU A 56 -10.49 1.84 20.50
CA GLU A 56 -11.20 3.04 20.03
C GLU A 56 -10.23 4.03 19.38
N LEU A 57 -9.06 4.22 20.00
CA LEU A 57 -7.98 5.00 19.41
C LEU A 57 -7.49 4.36 18.10
N ALA A 58 -7.29 3.04 18.08
CA ALA A 58 -6.91 2.31 16.88
C ALA A 58 -7.92 2.45 15.75
N ARG A 59 -9.22 2.35 16.07
CA ARG A 59 -10.31 2.57 15.11
C ARG A 59 -10.23 3.98 14.53
N THR A 60 -10.21 5.00 15.38
CA THR A 60 -10.15 6.41 14.97
C THR A 60 -8.92 6.68 14.10
N PHE A 61 -7.76 6.14 14.49
CA PHE A 61 -6.52 6.26 13.75
C PHE A 61 -6.64 5.62 12.35
N GLN A 62 -7.10 4.37 12.27
CA GLN A 62 -7.23 3.66 11.00
C GLN A 62 -8.25 4.30 10.06
N GLU A 63 -9.39 4.78 10.59
CA GLU A 63 -10.36 5.54 9.80
C GLU A 63 -9.73 6.81 9.21
N ARG A 64 -9.03 7.61 10.02
CA ARG A 64 -8.34 8.81 9.53
C ARG A 64 -7.28 8.50 8.48
N VAL A 65 -6.52 7.41 8.65
CA VAL A 65 -5.51 6.98 7.67
C VAL A 65 -6.16 6.60 6.35
N LEU A 66 -7.25 5.83 6.38
CA LEU A 66 -7.96 5.44 5.17
C LEU A 66 -8.58 6.65 4.46
N GLU A 67 -9.26 7.53 5.20
CA GLU A 67 -9.85 8.75 4.62
C GLU A 67 -8.78 9.69 4.06
N GLY A 68 -7.67 9.90 4.78
CA GLY A 68 -6.55 10.72 4.31
C GLY A 68 -5.95 10.16 3.02
N GLN A 69 -5.81 8.84 2.92
CA GLN A 69 -5.27 8.18 1.73
C GLN A 69 -6.19 8.36 0.53
N ILE A 70 -7.49 8.17 0.73
CA ILE A 70 -8.49 8.35 -0.33
C ILE A 70 -8.56 9.81 -0.76
N ALA A 71 -8.61 10.75 0.18
CA ALA A 71 -8.66 12.17 -0.09
C ALA A 71 -7.42 12.65 -0.86
N ALA A 72 -6.23 12.16 -0.50
CA ALA A 72 -5.00 12.45 -1.23
C ALA A 72 -5.03 11.89 -2.66
N GLN A 73 -5.53 10.65 -2.86
CA GLN A 73 -5.65 10.06 -4.20
C GLN A 73 -6.63 10.82 -5.10
N VAL A 74 -7.77 11.25 -4.54
CA VAL A 74 -8.80 12.01 -5.28
C VAL A 74 -8.29 13.37 -5.74
N LYS A 75 -7.33 13.98 -5.03
CA LYS A 75 -6.72 15.27 -5.43
C LYS A 75 -5.80 15.17 -6.65
N HIS A 76 -5.45 13.96 -7.08
CA HIS A 76 -4.54 13.71 -8.19
C HIS A 76 -5.21 12.87 -9.30
N PRO A 77 -6.29 13.38 -9.94
CA PRO A 77 -6.96 12.67 -11.02
C PRO A 77 -6.05 12.39 -12.22
N GLU A 78 -4.99 13.20 -12.40
CA GLU A 78 -3.96 13.11 -13.44
C GLU A 78 -2.99 11.94 -13.29
N GLY A 79 -2.98 11.27 -12.13
CA GLY A 79 -2.07 10.16 -11.82
C GLY A 79 -1.24 10.45 -10.58
N PHE A 80 -0.69 9.40 -9.96
CA PHE A 80 0.10 9.52 -8.72
C PHE A 80 0.94 8.27 -8.46
N ILE A 81 1.95 8.43 -7.61
CA ILE A 81 2.61 7.34 -6.90
C ILE A 81 2.22 7.42 -5.41
N ALA A 82 1.64 6.36 -4.86
CA ALA A 82 1.26 6.30 -3.45
C ALA A 82 2.24 5.42 -2.65
N ASP A 83 2.87 6.01 -1.64
CA ASP A 83 3.56 5.30 -0.57
C ASP A 83 2.52 4.69 0.36
N ARG A 84 2.18 3.42 0.09
CA ARG A 84 1.06 2.62 0.60
C ARG A 84 -0.20 2.59 -0.26
N SER A 85 -0.86 1.44 -0.20
CA SER A 85 -2.19 1.22 -0.75
C SER A 85 -3.23 1.27 0.37
N THR A 86 -4.50 1.53 0.00
CA THR A 86 -5.61 1.33 0.94
C THR A 86 -5.76 -0.14 1.37
N LEU A 87 -5.15 -1.10 0.66
CA LEU A 87 -5.06 -2.49 1.13
C LEU A 87 -4.22 -2.65 2.41
N ASP A 88 -3.18 -1.83 2.61
CA ASP A 88 -2.41 -1.82 3.85
C ASP A 88 -3.33 -1.51 5.04
N ALA A 89 -4.30 -0.61 4.85
CA ALA A 89 -5.25 -0.19 5.86
C ALA A 89 -6.12 -1.36 6.37
N ILE A 90 -6.41 -2.36 5.53
CA ILE A 90 -7.13 -3.59 5.92
C ILE A 90 -6.28 -4.45 6.85
N ALA A 91 -5.00 -4.61 6.52
CA ALA A 91 -4.08 -5.40 7.31
C ALA A 91 -3.89 -4.79 8.70
N TYR A 92 -3.67 -3.47 8.78
CA TYR A 92 -3.53 -2.78 10.06
C TYR A 92 -4.84 -2.69 10.85
N TRP A 93 -6.00 -2.51 10.20
CA TRP A 93 -7.29 -2.61 10.87
C TRP A 93 -7.46 -3.95 11.58
N LYS A 94 -7.24 -5.05 10.86
CA LYS A 94 -7.32 -6.39 11.43
C LYS A 94 -6.29 -6.55 12.56
N LEU A 95 -5.03 -6.20 12.31
CA LEU A 95 -3.97 -6.31 13.32
C LEU A 95 -4.32 -5.63 14.65
N TYR A 96 -4.92 -4.43 14.62
CA TYR A 96 -5.25 -3.69 15.84
C TYR A 96 -6.60 -4.08 16.46
N LEU A 97 -7.54 -4.63 15.70
CA LEU A 97 -8.94 -4.78 16.12
C LEU A 97 -9.49 -6.21 16.12
N ASN A 98 -8.71 -7.21 15.68
CA ASN A 98 -9.14 -8.62 15.59
C ASN A 98 -9.48 -9.28 16.94
N GLY A 99 -9.18 -8.64 18.07
CA GLY A 99 -9.44 -9.15 19.43
C GLY A 99 -10.69 -8.60 20.14
N SER A 100 -11.43 -7.68 19.52
CA SER A 100 -12.58 -7.02 20.15
C SER A 100 -13.93 -7.57 19.66
N GLN A 101 -14.81 -7.97 20.59
CA GLN A 101 -15.98 -8.83 20.37
C GLN A 101 -17.18 -8.14 19.67
N GLU A 102 -17.87 -8.94 18.85
CA GLU A 102 -19.27 -8.89 18.34
C GLU A 102 -19.84 -7.63 17.67
N ASN A 103 -19.64 -6.41 18.15
CA ASN A 103 -20.17 -5.19 17.49
C ASN A 103 -19.32 -4.68 16.32
N ILE A 104 -18.16 -5.31 16.10
CA ILE A 104 -17.14 -4.89 15.13
C ILE A 104 -17.43 -5.37 13.71
N HIS A 105 -18.31 -6.34 13.51
CA HIS A 105 -18.52 -6.95 12.20
C HIS A 105 -19.05 -5.97 11.14
N ARG A 106 -20.03 -5.13 11.46
CA ARG A 106 -20.62 -4.20 10.48
C ARG A 106 -19.66 -3.08 10.09
N GLU A 107 -19.03 -2.45 11.08
CA GLU A 107 -18.04 -1.38 10.86
C GLU A 107 -16.80 -1.90 10.13
N THR A 108 -16.30 -3.07 10.54
CA THR A 108 -15.19 -3.75 9.85
C THR A 108 -15.54 -4.05 8.40
N ASN A 109 -16.73 -4.58 8.13
CA ASN A 109 -17.16 -4.86 6.76
C ASN A 109 -17.22 -3.58 5.93
N ARG A 110 -17.78 -2.48 6.49
CA ARG A 110 -17.82 -1.17 5.83
C ARG A 110 -16.40 -0.65 5.53
N TYR A 111 -15.50 -0.72 6.51
CA TYR A 111 -14.13 -0.27 6.38
C TYR A 111 -13.36 -1.08 5.32
N ILE A 112 -13.42 -2.42 5.40
CA ILE A 112 -12.77 -3.32 4.43
C ILE A 112 -13.33 -3.11 3.04
N PHE A 113 -14.65 -2.98 2.90
CA PHE A 113 -15.29 -2.73 1.61
C PHE A 113 -14.80 -1.42 1.00
N LYS A 114 -14.76 -0.34 1.78
CA LYS A 114 -14.25 0.96 1.33
C LYS A 114 -12.78 0.87 0.90
N ALA A 115 -11.93 0.26 1.72
CA ALA A 115 -10.51 0.09 1.41
C ALA A 115 -10.29 -0.71 0.11
N ARG A 116 -11.03 -1.81 -0.09
CA ARG A 116 -10.98 -2.60 -1.33
C ARG A 116 -11.49 -1.83 -2.54
N LEU A 117 -12.62 -1.13 -2.41
CA LEU A 117 -13.21 -0.36 -3.52
C LEU A 117 -12.19 0.63 -4.09
N HIS A 118 -11.50 1.38 -3.23
CA HIS A 118 -10.50 2.36 -3.65
C HIS A 118 -9.21 1.71 -4.16
N ALA A 119 -8.79 0.57 -3.60
CA ALA A 119 -7.66 -0.18 -4.15
C ALA A 119 -7.96 -0.76 -5.54
N TRP A 120 -9.19 -1.23 -5.77
CA TRP A 120 -9.56 -1.98 -6.97
C TRP A 120 -10.00 -1.08 -8.13
N LYS A 121 -10.55 0.10 -7.85
CA LYS A 121 -11.00 1.05 -8.88
C LYS A 121 -10.08 2.26 -9.06
N GLY A 122 -9.23 2.55 -8.08
CA GLY A 122 -8.44 3.78 -8.03
C GLY A 122 -7.00 3.64 -8.52
N LEU A 123 -6.58 2.45 -8.94
CA LEU A 123 -5.20 2.13 -9.25
C LEU A 123 -5.11 1.39 -10.59
N ASP A 124 -4.04 1.69 -11.34
CA ASP A 124 -3.68 1.01 -12.58
C ASP A 124 -2.64 -0.08 -12.33
N LEU A 125 -1.84 0.07 -11.26
CA LEU A 125 -0.83 -0.90 -10.86
C LEU A 125 -0.67 -0.92 -9.34
N LEU A 126 -0.64 -2.13 -8.77
CA LEU A 126 -0.23 -2.35 -7.39
C LEU A 126 1.11 -3.07 -7.32
N VAL A 127 2.08 -2.43 -6.66
CA VAL A 127 3.43 -2.96 -6.48
C VAL A 127 3.57 -3.49 -5.06
N TYR A 128 3.82 -4.79 -4.92
CA TYR A 128 4.07 -5.42 -3.63
C TYR A 128 5.57 -5.60 -3.38
N VAL A 129 6.04 -5.08 -2.24
CA VAL A 129 7.41 -5.24 -1.75
C VAL A 129 7.44 -6.29 -0.65
N PRO A 130 7.93 -7.52 -0.92
CA PRO A 130 8.04 -8.53 0.11
C PRO A 130 9.11 -8.16 1.16
N PRO A 131 8.99 -8.66 2.40
CA PRO A 131 10.02 -8.50 3.41
C PRO A 131 11.34 -9.15 2.96
N LEU A 132 12.46 -8.44 3.16
CA LEU A 132 13.80 -8.91 2.75
C LEU A 132 14.25 -10.17 3.51
N ASN A 133 13.79 -10.33 4.75
CA ASN A 133 13.97 -11.53 5.56
C ASN A 133 12.60 -12.18 5.78
N PRO A 134 12.24 -13.24 5.03
CA PRO A 134 11.17 -14.14 5.45
C PRO A 134 11.54 -14.77 6.81
N PRO A 135 10.56 -15.18 7.63
CA PRO A 135 10.80 -15.51 9.03
C PRO A 135 11.82 -16.65 9.20
N GLY A 136 12.93 -16.33 9.87
CA GLY A 136 13.97 -17.27 10.31
C GLY A 136 15.05 -16.57 11.14
N GLY A 137 14.87 -16.52 12.48
CA GLY A 137 15.82 -16.02 13.51
C GLY A 137 16.03 -14.50 13.50
N ASP A 138 16.00 -13.73 14.59
CA ASP A 138 16.77 -13.87 15.84
C ASP A 138 16.25 -12.92 16.96
N GLY A 139 14.93 -12.71 17.04
CA GLY A 139 14.29 -12.27 18.29
C GLY A 139 14.51 -10.81 18.74
N PHE A 140 15.07 -9.91 17.92
CA PHE A 140 15.41 -8.55 18.39
C PHE A 140 14.54 -7.39 17.88
N ARG A 141 13.44 -7.62 17.14
CA ARG A 141 12.57 -6.53 16.67
C ARG A 141 11.10 -6.94 16.60
N LEU A 142 10.26 -6.60 17.58
CA LEU A 142 8.78 -6.77 17.62
C LEU A 142 8.23 -7.66 16.49
N THR A 143 8.62 -8.95 16.49
CA THR A 143 8.77 -9.77 15.27
C THR A 143 7.44 -10.31 14.74
N THR A 144 6.41 -10.36 15.58
CA THR A 144 5.14 -11.02 15.28
C THR A 144 4.21 -10.18 14.41
N HIS A 145 4.08 -8.88 14.70
CA HIS A 145 3.11 -8.00 14.03
C HIS A 145 3.43 -7.75 12.55
N HIS A 146 4.71 -7.72 12.18
CA HIS A 146 5.11 -7.60 10.78
C HIS A 146 4.75 -8.86 9.98
N ILE A 147 4.94 -10.04 10.55
CA ILE A 147 4.59 -11.31 9.90
C ILE A 147 3.08 -11.39 9.70
N GLU A 148 2.30 -11.03 10.72
CA GLU A 148 0.85 -11.03 10.65
C GLU A 148 0.33 -10.01 9.62
N ALA A 149 0.85 -8.78 9.63
CA ALA A 149 0.52 -7.78 8.63
C ALA A 149 0.87 -8.25 7.20
N ASP A 150 2.03 -8.90 7.00
CA ASP A 150 2.43 -9.46 5.70
C ASP A 150 1.46 -10.54 5.22
N ALA A 151 1.09 -11.46 6.12
CA ALA A 151 0.13 -12.52 5.82
C ALA A 151 -1.24 -11.96 5.42
N LEU A 152 -1.70 -10.92 6.12
CA LEU A 152 -2.94 -10.22 5.81
C LEU A 152 -2.86 -9.50 4.46
N ILE A 153 -1.76 -8.78 4.18
CA ILE A 153 -1.52 -8.14 2.88
C ILE A 153 -1.54 -9.18 1.76
N ARG A 154 -0.81 -10.29 1.91
CA ARG A 154 -0.77 -11.38 0.91
C ARG A 154 -2.14 -11.99 0.65
N ARG A 155 -3.00 -12.10 1.68
CA ARG A 155 -4.38 -12.56 1.51
C ARG A 155 -5.18 -11.60 0.63
N GLU A 156 -5.09 -10.29 0.87
CA GLU A 156 -5.79 -9.30 0.04
C GLU A 156 -5.21 -9.24 -1.38
N LEU A 157 -3.89 -9.38 -1.55
CA LEU A 157 -3.24 -9.49 -2.85
C LEU A 157 -3.72 -10.71 -3.64
N ARG A 158 -3.91 -11.86 -2.97
CA ARG A 158 -4.45 -13.07 -3.61
C ARG A 158 -5.85 -12.82 -4.17
N LEU A 159 -6.75 -12.28 -3.34
CA LEU A 159 -8.12 -11.96 -3.76
C LEU A 159 -8.15 -10.98 -4.94
N LEU A 160 -7.27 -9.98 -4.91
CA LEU A 160 -7.13 -9.01 -5.99
C LEU A 160 -6.65 -9.68 -7.29
N ARG A 161 -5.62 -10.53 -7.22
CA ARG A 161 -5.11 -11.27 -8.39
C ARG A 161 -6.14 -12.22 -8.97
N GLU A 162 -6.86 -12.95 -8.12
CA GLU A 162 -7.95 -13.84 -8.54
C GLU A 162 -9.10 -13.07 -9.22
N SER A 163 -9.31 -11.82 -8.86
CA SER A 163 -10.33 -10.98 -9.52
C SER A 163 -9.95 -10.55 -10.95
N GLY A 164 -8.66 -10.58 -11.31
CA GLY A 164 -8.14 -10.13 -12.60
C GLY A 164 -8.35 -8.64 -12.91
N ARG A 165 -8.80 -7.84 -11.94
CA ARG A 165 -9.24 -6.44 -12.17
C ARG A 165 -8.11 -5.43 -12.28
N MET A 166 -6.93 -5.74 -11.74
CA MET A 166 -5.80 -4.84 -11.72
C MET A 166 -4.48 -5.63 -11.72
N PRO A 167 -3.48 -5.18 -12.50
CA PRO A 167 -2.12 -5.70 -12.41
C PRO A 167 -1.52 -5.62 -11.01
N VAL A 168 -0.86 -6.70 -10.61
CA VAL A 168 -0.11 -6.78 -9.35
C VAL A 168 1.29 -7.27 -9.64
N VAL A 169 2.29 -6.45 -9.33
CA VAL A 169 3.70 -6.78 -9.48
C VAL A 169 4.28 -7.14 -8.13
N VAL A 170 4.94 -8.29 -8.05
CA VAL A 170 5.65 -8.73 -6.85
C VAL A 170 7.14 -8.56 -7.09
N LEU A 171 7.76 -7.60 -6.39
CA LEU A 171 9.17 -7.29 -6.58
C LEU A 171 10.08 -8.38 -6.04
N ARG A 172 11.14 -8.68 -6.77
CA ARG A 172 12.18 -9.65 -6.40
C ARG A 172 13.52 -8.97 -6.12
N GLY A 173 13.72 -7.78 -6.67
CA GLY A 173 14.92 -6.98 -6.56
C GLY A 173 15.23 -6.59 -5.12
N ARG A 174 16.52 -6.69 -4.77
CA ARG A 174 17.04 -6.28 -3.44
C ARG A 174 17.53 -4.83 -3.42
N THR A 175 17.88 -4.30 -4.59
CA THR A 175 18.32 -2.91 -4.77
C THR A 175 17.16 -2.03 -5.23
N LEU A 176 17.28 -0.72 -5.00
CA LEU A 176 16.32 0.25 -5.52
C LEU A 176 16.23 0.21 -7.05
N GLU A 177 17.38 0.13 -7.71
CA GLU A 177 17.48 0.09 -9.18
C GLU A 177 16.75 -1.11 -9.78
N ASN A 178 17.02 -2.33 -9.28
CA ASN A 178 16.34 -3.53 -9.79
C ASN A 178 14.82 -3.45 -9.61
N ARG A 179 14.38 -2.91 -8.46
CA ARG A 179 12.95 -2.71 -8.18
C ARG A 179 12.30 -1.72 -9.13
N LEU A 180 12.98 -0.63 -9.49
CA LEU A 180 12.49 0.33 -10.48
C LEU A 180 12.38 -0.32 -11.87
N THR A 181 13.41 -1.06 -12.28
CA THR A 181 13.40 -1.80 -13.55
C THR A 181 12.25 -2.79 -13.64
N GLU A 182 11.97 -3.54 -12.57
CA GLU A 182 10.82 -4.47 -12.52
C GLU A 182 9.47 -3.75 -12.68
N ILE A 183 9.31 -2.57 -12.06
CA ILE A 183 8.08 -1.76 -12.19
C ILE A 183 7.95 -1.23 -13.62
N GLU A 184 9.04 -0.76 -14.22
CA GLU A 184 9.04 -0.25 -15.59
C GLU A 184 8.66 -1.32 -16.61
N LEU A 185 9.22 -2.52 -16.47
CA LEU A 185 8.85 -3.65 -17.33
C LEU A 185 7.37 -3.98 -17.21
N ALA A 186 6.81 -3.93 -15.99
CA ALA A 186 5.39 -4.17 -15.80
C ALA A 186 4.51 -3.07 -16.43
N ILE A 187 4.88 -1.80 -16.26
CA ILE A 187 4.19 -0.68 -16.93
C ILE A 187 4.21 -0.88 -18.44
N GLN A 188 5.33 -1.29 -19.03
CA GLN A 188 5.46 -1.51 -20.48
C GLN A 188 4.71 -2.73 -21.02
N GLN A 189 4.49 -3.76 -20.19
CA GLN A 189 3.77 -4.98 -20.57
C GLN A 189 2.25 -4.81 -20.51
N ASP A 190 1.75 -4.02 -19.55
CA ASP A 190 0.31 -3.75 -19.40
C ASP A 190 -0.17 -2.52 -20.18
N THR A 191 0.75 -1.82 -20.84
CA THR A 191 0.42 -0.74 -21.78
C THR A 191 0.04 -1.34 -23.15
N PRO A 192 -1.17 -1.07 -23.69
CA PRO A 192 -1.55 -1.51 -25.04
C PRO A 192 -0.54 -1.07 -26.11
N GLU A 193 -0.33 -1.89 -27.14
CA GLU A 193 0.71 -1.75 -28.19
C GLU A 193 0.76 -0.38 -28.90
N PHE A 194 -0.28 0.46 -28.78
CA PHE A 194 -0.35 1.79 -29.37
C PHE A 194 0.73 2.77 -28.84
N ILE A 195 1.33 2.52 -27.66
CA ILE A 195 2.36 3.42 -27.08
C ILE A 195 3.78 3.08 -27.56
N ARG A 196 4.05 1.84 -27.97
CA ARG A 196 5.40 1.42 -28.42
C ARG A 196 5.90 2.18 -29.66
N GLY A 197 5.01 2.86 -30.37
CA GLY A 197 5.34 3.66 -31.56
C GLY A 197 5.95 5.05 -31.29
N MET A 198 5.92 5.57 -30.05
CA MET A 198 6.35 6.97 -29.78
C MET A 198 7.73 7.10 -29.13
N THR A 199 8.37 6.01 -28.70
CA THR A 199 9.74 6.03 -28.14
C THR A 199 10.83 5.61 -29.14
N ASN A 200 10.46 5.24 -30.37
CA ASN A 200 11.40 4.92 -31.46
C ASN A 200 11.46 6.06 -32.51
N SER A 201 11.36 7.31 -32.06
CA SER A 201 11.54 8.50 -32.90
C SER A 201 12.48 9.47 -32.19
N GLY A 202 13.75 9.07 -32.08
CA GLY A 202 14.85 9.87 -31.54
C GLY A 202 16.16 9.31 -32.07
#